data_AF-A0A8T5BVF8-F1
#
_entry.id   AF-A0A8T5BVF8-F1
#
_cell.length_a   1.000
_cell.length_b   1.000
_cell.length_c   1.000
_cell.angle_alpha   90.00
_cell.angle_beta   90.00
_cell.angle_gamma   90.00
#
_symmetry.space_group_name_H-M   'P 1'
#
loop_
_entity.id
_entity.type
_entity.pdbx_description
1 polymer ?
#
loop_
_entity_poly.entity_id
_entity_poly.type
_entity_poly.pdbx_seq_one_letter_code
_entity_poly.pdbx_strand_id
1 'polypeptide(L)'
;MTLSMLYSIGVGLLGPVYPIFVVNRFSASILDIGFLYALFGFIAAIFQVLAGKLADNHGRERVFFAGVMLGAICSVSYIYASDIKQLYVIELLFGVSYALQRPSMLAMMVDLSDRRSRSTVLGMFESIYTMIEAISALLATIIISQIGFETLFFICSGCQATSGFIALKYKR
;
A
#
# COMPACT_ATOMS: atom_id res chain seq x y z
N MET A 1 -15.03 5.83 2.32
CA MET A 1 -14.12 6.98 2.57
C MET A 1 -13.15 6.72 3.73
N THR A 2 -13.61 6.27 4.90
CA THR A 2 -12.72 5.93 6.04
C THR A 2 -11.70 4.84 5.73
N LEU A 3 -12.12 3.78 5.01
CA LEU A 3 -11.24 2.67 4.59
C LEU A 3 -10.05 3.15 3.75
N SER A 4 -10.32 4.00 2.77
CA SER A 4 -9.29 4.49 1.86
C SER A 4 -8.34 5.45 2.57
N MET A 5 -8.83 6.26 3.52
CA MET A 5 -7.99 7.14 4.32
C MET A 5 -6.96 6.34 5.13
N LEU A 6 -7.39 5.28 5.82
CA LEU A 6 -6.47 4.41 6.57
C LEU A 6 -5.43 3.74 5.66
N TYR A 7 -5.88 3.25 4.50
CA TYR A 7 -4.98 2.67 3.51
C TYR A 7 -3.95 3.70 3.00
N SER A 8 -4.39 4.92 2.63
CA SER A 8 -3.51 6.01 2.19
C SER A 8 -2.46 6.39 3.24
N ILE A 9 -2.80 6.34 4.53
CA ILE A 9 -1.85 6.60 5.61
C ILE A 9 -0.73 5.55 5.61
N GLY A 10 -1.09 4.27 5.54
CA GLY A 10 -0.10 3.19 5.53
C GLY A 10 0.85 3.25 4.34
N VAL A 11 0.34 3.58 3.15
CA VAL A 11 1.16 3.73 1.93
C VAL A 11 2.03 4.98 2.00
N GLY A 12 1.44 6.12 2.38
CA GLY A 12 2.14 7.41 2.41
C GLY A 12 3.22 7.51 3.46
N LEU A 13 3.12 6.74 4.55
CA LEU A 13 4.18 6.64 5.56
C LEU A 13 5.43 5.95 5.01
N LEU A 14 5.29 4.94 4.14
CA LEU A 14 6.40 4.08 3.72
C LEU A 14 7.15 4.62 2.50
N GLY A 15 6.43 5.09 1.48
CA GLY A 15 6.99 5.50 0.18
C GLY A 15 8.25 6.39 0.24
N PRO A 16 8.21 7.56 0.89
CA PRO A 16 9.31 8.53 0.87
C PRO A 16 10.49 8.14 1.76
N VAL A 17 10.25 7.33 2.79
CA VAL A 17 11.27 6.95 3.78
C VAL A 17 11.90 5.60 3.48
N TYR A 18 11.29 4.81 2.58
CA TYR A 18 11.81 3.52 2.15
C TYR A 18 13.24 3.59 1.58
N PRO A 19 13.61 4.52 0.68
CA PRO A 19 14.99 4.64 0.22
C PRO A 19 15.97 4.90 1.37
N ILE A 20 15.57 5.73 2.33
CA ILE A 20 16.37 6.08 3.50
C ILE A 20 16.59 4.83 4.38
N PHE A 21 15.53 4.03 4.60
CA PHE A 21 15.62 2.75 5.29
C PHE A 21 16.63 1.82 4.62
N VAL A 22 16.52 1.65 3.30
CA VAL A 22 17.34 0.72 2.53
C VAL A 22 18.82 1.11 2.56
N VAL A 23 19.14 2.40 2.37
CA VAL A 23 20.52 2.90 2.45
C VAL A 23 21.07 2.76 3.87
N ASN A 24 20.34 3.20 4.88
CA ASN A 24 20.85 3.23 6.25
C ASN A 24 21.01 1.84 6.86
N ARG A 25 20.12 0.89 6.53
CA ARG A 25 20.11 -0.45 7.14
C ARG A 25 20.99 -1.45 6.39
N PHE A 26 21.11 -1.33 5.07
CA PHE A 26 21.79 -2.32 4.23
C PHE A 26 23.01 -1.76 3.48
N SER A 27 23.35 -0.47 3.68
CA SER A 27 24.43 0.21 2.96
C SER A 27 24.29 0.07 1.43
N ALA A 28 23.04 0.04 0.97
CA ALA A 28 22.70 -0.19 -0.43
C ALA A 28 23.01 1.02 -1.31
N SER A 29 23.31 0.76 -2.58
CA SER A 29 23.53 1.81 -3.57
C SER A 29 22.20 2.36 -4.11
N ILE A 30 22.26 3.52 -4.78
CA ILE A 30 21.11 4.12 -5.46
C ILE A 30 20.58 3.18 -6.57
N LEU A 31 21.47 2.41 -7.21
CA LEU A 31 21.08 1.42 -8.22
C LEU A 31 20.24 0.30 -7.61
N ASP A 32 20.60 -0.17 -6.42
CA ASP A 32 19.83 -1.22 -5.74
C ASP A 32 18.41 -0.76 -5.42
N ILE A 33 18.26 0.49 -4.94
CA ILE A 33 16.95 1.10 -4.71
C ILE A 33 16.16 1.17 -6.01
N GLY A 34 16.80 1.59 -7.11
CA GLY A 34 16.19 1.62 -8.43
C GLY A 34 15.67 0.24 -8.87
N PHE A 35 16.44 -0.82 -8.65
CA PHE A 35 16.03 -2.18 -8.96
C PHE A 35 14.89 -2.68 -8.07
N LEU A 36 14.88 -2.34 -6.78
CA LEU A 36 13.78 -2.67 -5.86
C LEU A 36 12.46 -2.04 -6.32
N TYR A 37 12.46 -0.73 -6.61
CA TYR A 37 11.26 -0.06 -7.15
C TYR A 37 10.87 -0.57 -8.54
N ALA A 38 11.83 -0.87 -9.41
CA ALA A 38 11.56 -1.42 -10.73
C ALA A 38 10.90 -2.79 -10.63
N LEU A 39 11.38 -3.67 -9.73
CA LEU A 39 10.79 -4.97 -9.48
C LEU A 39 9.37 -4.82 -8.93
N PHE A 40 9.18 -3.99 -7.89
CA PHE A 40 7.86 -3.69 -7.35
C PHE A 40 6.89 -3.24 -8.44
N GLY A 41 7.28 -2.24 -9.23
CA GLY A 41 6.44 -1.66 -10.28
C GLY A 41 6.14 -2.66 -11.40
N PHE A 42 7.13 -3.46 -11.80
CA PHE A 42 6.96 -4.50 -12.82
C PHE A 42 5.97 -5.58 -12.38
N ILE A 43 6.12 -6.08 -11.15
CA ILE A 43 5.21 -7.08 -10.58
C ILE A 43 3.81 -6.49 -10.41
N ALA A 44 3.71 -5.27 -9.86
CA ALA A 44 2.44 -4.59 -9.72
C ALA A 44 1.71 -4.47 -11.07
N ALA A 45 2.40 -4.01 -12.12
CA ALA A 45 1.82 -3.84 -13.45
C ALA A 45 1.30 -5.16 -14.05
N ILE A 46 2.08 -6.25 -13.96
CA ILE A 46 1.68 -7.57 -14.50
C ILE A 46 0.44 -8.10 -13.75
N PHE A 47 0.45 -8.01 -12.43
CA PHE A 47 -0.60 -8.59 -11.61
C PHE A 47 -1.87 -7.74 -11.54
N GLN A 48 -1.81 -6.44 -11.89
CA GLN A 48 -2.96 -5.54 -11.79
C GLN A 48 -4.14 -5.97 -12.67
N VAL A 49 -3.88 -6.50 -13.88
CA VAL A 49 -4.92 -7.02 -14.77
C VAL A 49 -5.58 -8.27 -14.18
N LEU A 50 -4.77 -9.19 -13.63
CA LEU A 50 -5.26 -10.40 -12.99
C LEU A 50 -6.09 -10.07 -11.74
N ALA A 51 -5.59 -9.14 -10.93
CA ALA A 51 -6.26 -8.65 -9.73
C ALA A 51 -7.63 -8.02 -10.04
N GLY A 52 -7.74 -7.25 -11.12
CA GLY A 52 -9.03 -6.71 -11.58
C GLY A 52 -10.05 -7.82 -11.88
N LYS A 53 -9.65 -8.83 -12.66
CA LYS A 53 -10.51 -10.00 -12.95
C LYS A 53 -10.87 -10.79 -11.69
N LEU A 54 -9.93 -10.97 -10.78
CA LEU A 54 -10.15 -11.61 -9.48
C LEU A 54 -11.20 -10.83 -8.68
N ALA A 55 -11.11 -9.50 -8.65
CA ALA A 55 -12.02 -8.63 -7.92
C ALA A 55 -13.44 -8.69 -8.48
N ASP A 56 -13.59 -8.70 -9.81
CA ASP A 56 -14.89 -8.81 -10.47
C ASP A 56 -15.55 -10.19 -10.21
N ASN A 57 -14.77 -11.27 -10.16
CA ASN A 57 -15.31 -12.64 -9.98
C ASN A 57 -15.54 -13.04 -8.52
N HIS A 58 -14.68 -12.61 -7.59
CA HIS A 58 -14.70 -13.09 -6.18
C HIS A 58 -15.22 -12.05 -5.19
N GLY A 59 -15.43 -10.82 -5.63
CA GLY A 59 -15.85 -9.68 -4.82
C GLY A 59 -14.68 -8.75 -4.48
N ARG A 60 -14.91 -7.46 -4.67
CA ARG A 60 -13.89 -6.39 -4.57
C ARG A 60 -13.35 -6.27 -3.14
N GLU A 61 -14.21 -6.43 -2.14
CA GLU A 61 -13.84 -6.34 -0.72
C GLU A 61 -12.91 -7.48 -0.30
N ARG A 62 -13.11 -8.69 -0.84
CA ARG A 62 -12.29 -9.86 -0.52
C ARG A 62 -10.90 -9.78 -1.15
N VAL A 63 -10.84 -9.32 -2.39
CA VAL A 63 -9.56 -9.11 -3.09
C VAL A 63 -8.77 -7.97 -2.46
N PHE A 64 -9.45 -6.87 -2.12
CA PHE A 64 -8.84 -5.80 -1.34
C PHE A 64 -8.31 -6.29 0.00
N PHE A 65 -9.11 -7.06 0.76
CA PHE A 65 -8.70 -7.65 2.03
C PHE A 65 -7.44 -8.52 1.90
N ALA A 66 -7.40 -9.43 0.91
CA ALA A 66 -6.23 -10.26 0.67
C ALA A 66 -4.98 -9.42 0.36
N GLY A 67 -5.14 -8.37 -0.47
CA GLY A 67 -4.09 -7.42 -0.77
C GLY A 67 -3.54 -6.72 0.46
N VAL A 68 -4.39 -6.04 1.24
CA VAL A 68 -3.93 -5.30 2.43
C VAL A 68 -3.36 -6.22 3.51
N MET A 69 -3.82 -7.48 3.64
CA MET A 69 -3.21 -8.45 4.55
C MET A 69 -1.81 -8.83 4.10
N LEU A 70 -1.63 -9.09 2.81
CA LEU A 70 -0.30 -9.36 2.25
C LEU A 70 0.62 -8.15 2.42
N GLY A 71 0.10 -6.93 2.22
CA GLY A 71 0.85 -5.69 2.44
C GLY A 71 1.24 -5.47 3.90
N ALA A 72 0.37 -5.81 4.85
CA ALA A 72 0.67 -5.77 6.28
C ALA A 72 1.79 -6.76 6.64
N ILE A 73 1.74 -7.98 6.10
CA ILE A 73 2.81 -8.99 6.28
C ILE A 73 4.13 -8.47 5.71
N CYS A 74 4.13 -7.89 4.50
CA CYS A 74 5.33 -7.31 3.89
C CYS A 74 5.89 -6.16 4.74
N SER A 75 5.02 -5.30 5.26
CA SER A 75 5.41 -4.17 6.11
C SER A 75 6.13 -4.65 7.37
N VAL A 76 5.60 -5.66 8.05
CA VAL A 76 6.27 -6.28 9.21
C VAL A 76 7.55 -7.00 8.81
N SER A 77 7.58 -7.62 7.62
CA SER A 77 8.75 -8.36 7.14
C SER A 77 9.98 -7.48 6.95
N TYR A 78 9.83 -6.17 6.67
CA TYR A 78 10.96 -5.24 6.62
C TYR A 78 11.74 -5.16 7.94
N ILE A 79 11.09 -5.39 9.08
CA ILE A 79 11.75 -5.38 10.41
C ILE A 79 12.77 -6.51 10.52
N TYR A 80 12.44 -7.67 9.96
CA TYR A 80 13.25 -8.89 10.05
C TYR A 80 14.25 -9.03 8.88
N ALA A 81 14.17 -8.15 7.89
CA ALA A 81 15.06 -8.17 6.74
C ALA A 81 16.51 -7.95 7.18
N SER A 82 17.36 -8.94 6.90
CA SER A 82 18.78 -8.94 7.32
C SER A 82 19.74 -8.66 6.17
N ASP A 83 19.29 -8.85 4.92
CA ASP A 83 20.06 -8.58 3.72
C ASP A 83 19.18 -8.08 2.57
N ILE A 84 19.80 -7.50 1.54
CA ILE A 84 19.09 -6.89 0.42
C ILE A 84 18.32 -7.89 -0.45
N LYS A 85 18.73 -9.17 -0.49
CA LYS A 85 18.03 -10.20 -1.27
C LYS A 85 16.65 -10.47 -0.68
N GLN A 86 16.53 -10.40 0.64
CA GLN A 86 15.23 -10.49 1.32
C GLN A 86 14.32 -9.32 0.93
N LEU A 87 14.87 -8.11 0.73
CA LEU A 87 14.09 -6.97 0.25
C LEU A 87 13.53 -7.22 -1.15
N TYR A 88 14.27 -7.82 -2.08
CA TYR A 88 13.71 -8.18 -3.39
C TYR A 88 12.51 -9.13 -3.30
N VAL A 89 12.54 -10.09 -2.37
CA VAL A 89 11.39 -10.99 -2.12
C VAL A 89 10.23 -10.20 -1.54
N ILE A 90 10.49 -9.31 -0.58
CA ILE A 90 9.47 -8.46 0.01
C ILE A 90 8.85 -7.54 -1.06
N GLU A 91 9.64 -6.87 -1.91
CA GLU A 91 9.15 -6.01 -2.99
C GLU A 91 8.32 -6.76 -4.03
N LEU A 92 8.70 -7.99 -4.36
CA LEU A 92 7.90 -8.84 -5.23
C LEU A 92 6.52 -9.08 -4.62
N LEU A 93 6.47 -9.50 -3.35
CA LEU A 93 5.20 -9.73 -2.65
C LEU A 93 4.41 -8.43 -2.45
N PHE A 94 5.10 -7.32 -2.19
CA PHE A 94 4.49 -6.01 -2.03
C PHE A 94 3.91 -5.49 -3.35
N GLY A 95 4.55 -5.79 -4.49
CA GLY A 95 4.01 -5.51 -5.82
C GLY A 95 2.71 -6.28 -6.08
N VAL A 96 2.66 -7.58 -5.74
CA VAL A 96 1.43 -8.39 -5.82
C VAL A 96 0.36 -7.82 -4.89
N SER A 97 0.74 -7.48 -3.66
CA SER A 97 -0.13 -6.84 -2.69
C SER A 97 -0.75 -5.55 -3.24
N TYR A 98 0.07 -4.66 -3.81
CA TYR A 98 -0.39 -3.40 -4.38
C TYR A 98 -1.34 -3.61 -5.57
N ALA A 99 -1.03 -4.59 -6.42
CA ALA A 99 -1.89 -4.97 -7.55
C ALA A 99 -3.29 -5.42 -7.11
N LEU A 100 -3.41 -6.07 -5.96
CA LEU A 100 -4.71 -6.50 -5.39
C LEU A 100 -5.49 -5.34 -4.76
N GLN A 101 -4.78 -4.37 -4.18
CA GLN A 101 -5.37 -3.26 -3.42
C GLN A 101 -5.94 -2.17 -4.34
N ARG A 102 -5.11 -1.61 -5.23
CA ARG A 102 -5.45 -0.39 -5.98
C ARG A 102 -6.70 -0.52 -6.88
N PRO A 103 -6.81 -1.54 -7.76
CA PRO A 103 -7.99 -1.68 -8.62
C PRO A 103 -9.25 -1.98 -7.82
N SER A 104 -9.15 -2.84 -6.80
CA SER A 104 -10.28 -3.19 -5.92
C SER A 104 -10.82 -1.96 -5.19
N MET A 105 -9.93 -1.09 -4.68
CA MET A 105 -10.31 0.16 -4.01
C MET A 105 -11.04 1.13 -4.94
N LEU A 106 -10.50 1.37 -6.14
CA LEU A 106 -11.14 2.23 -7.13
C LEU A 106 -12.50 1.69 -7.55
N ALA A 107 -12.60 0.38 -7.74
CA ALA A 107 -13.83 -0.30 -8.10
C ALA A 107 -14.90 -0.19 -6.99
N MET A 108 -14.53 -0.35 -5.72
CA MET A 108 -15.45 -0.14 -4.59
C MET A 108 -15.97 1.31 -4.54
N MET A 109 -15.12 2.31 -4.79
CA MET A 109 -15.57 3.71 -4.83
C MET A 109 -16.51 4.01 -5.99
N VAL A 110 -16.26 3.38 -7.13
CA VAL A 110 -17.13 3.45 -8.30
C VAL A 110 -18.52 2.93 -8.00
N ASP A 111 -18.65 1.78 -7.32
CA ASP A 111 -19.96 1.18 -7.05
C ASP A 111 -20.82 2.01 -6.11
N LEU A 112 -20.17 2.77 -5.22
CA LEU A 112 -20.83 3.69 -4.30
C LEU A 112 -21.23 5.02 -4.96
N SER A 113 -20.85 5.26 -6.21
CA SER A 113 -21.04 6.53 -6.91
C SER A 113 -22.18 6.45 -7.94
N ASP A 114 -22.99 7.50 -8.02
CA ASP A 114 -23.97 7.62 -9.10
C ASP A 114 -23.30 7.78 -10.46
N ARG A 115 -23.92 7.20 -11.50
CA ARG A 115 -23.37 7.20 -12.88
C ARG A 115 -23.06 8.60 -13.42
N ARG A 116 -23.80 9.63 -13.00
CA ARG A 116 -23.59 11.04 -13.41
C ARG A 116 -22.49 11.76 -12.63
N SER A 117 -22.21 11.35 -11.39
CA SER A 117 -21.23 12.01 -10.51
C SER A 117 -19.94 11.21 -10.33
N ARG A 118 -19.84 9.99 -10.90
CA ARG A 118 -18.70 9.08 -10.75
C ARG A 118 -17.34 9.73 -11.01
N SER A 119 -17.19 10.54 -12.06
CA SER A 119 -15.93 11.24 -12.34
C SER A 119 -15.57 12.27 -11.27
N THR A 120 -16.56 13.03 -10.78
CA THR A 120 -16.39 13.99 -9.68
C THR A 120 -16.04 13.29 -8.38
N VAL A 121 -16.74 12.20 -8.04
CA VAL A 121 -16.47 11.42 -6.82
C VAL A 121 -15.08 10.81 -6.87
N LEU A 122 -14.66 10.23 -7.99
CA LEU A 122 -13.31 9.70 -8.17
C LEU A 122 -12.24 10.80 -8.11
N GLY A 123 -12.50 11.97 -8.69
CA GLY A 123 -11.58 13.10 -8.61
C GLY A 123 -11.40 13.62 -7.18
N MET A 124 -12.50 13.77 -6.43
CA MET A 124 -12.45 14.13 -5.01
C MET A 124 -11.72 13.05 -4.19
N PHE A 125 -12.02 11.78 -4.47
CA PHE A 125 -11.38 10.65 -3.83
C PHE A 125 -9.86 10.66 -4.02
N GLU A 126 -9.37 10.77 -5.26
CA GLU A 126 -7.94 10.82 -5.55
C GLU A 126 -7.28 12.08 -4.96
N SER A 127 -7.99 13.21 -4.93
CA SER A 127 -7.49 14.43 -4.28
C SER A 127 -7.25 14.23 -2.78
N ILE A 128 -8.21 13.62 -2.09
CA ILE A 128 -8.10 13.34 -0.65
C ILE A 128 -7.05 12.26 -0.38
N TYR A 129 -7.02 11.21 -1.22
CA TYR A 129 -6.01 10.16 -1.16
C TYR A 129 -4.61 10.76 -1.19
N THR A 130 -4.33 11.61 -2.19
CA THR A 130 -3.02 12.23 -2.39
C THR A 130 -2.67 13.21 -1.27
N MET A 131 -3.65 13.97 -0.77
CA MET A 131 -3.44 14.89 0.36
C MET A 131 -3.04 14.14 1.63
N ILE A 132 -3.71 13.02 1.94
CA ILE A 132 -3.39 12.18 3.10
C ILE A 132 -2.02 11.53 2.93
N GLU A 133 -1.70 11.06 1.73
CA GLU A 133 -0.39 10.49 1.42
C GLU A 133 0.74 11.51 1.68
N ALA A 134 0.55 12.76 1.24
CA ALA A 134 1.51 13.85 1.49
C ALA A 134 1.66 14.20 2.98
N ILE A 135 0.56 14.26 3.73
CA ILE A 135 0.61 14.50 5.19
C ILE A 135 1.33 13.34 5.89
N SER A 136 1.04 12.10 5.48
CA SER A 136 1.65 10.90 6.04
C SER A 136 3.16 10.86 5.76
N ALA A 137 3.58 11.25 4.56
CA ALA A 137 4.99 11.39 4.20
C ALA A 137 5.75 12.34 5.13
N LEU A 138 5.15 13.48 5.51
CA LEU A 138 5.75 14.42 6.45
C LEU A 138 5.84 13.82 7.86
N LEU A 139 4.78 13.14 8.31
CA LEU A 139 4.76 12.49 9.62
C LEU A 139 5.74 11.31 9.72
N ALA A 140 6.00 10.60 8.63
CA ALA A 140 6.93 9.48 8.58
C ALA A 140 8.33 9.86 9.07
N THR A 141 8.81 11.03 8.63
CA THR A 141 10.13 11.54 9.03
C THR A 141 10.20 11.83 10.53
N ILE A 142 9.13 12.40 11.10
CA ILE A 142 9.03 12.67 12.55
C ILE A 142 9.06 11.35 13.32
N ILE A 143 8.25 10.37 12.92
CA ILE A 143 8.17 9.05 13.56
C ILE A 143 9.54 8.36 13.55
N ILE A 144 10.23 8.33 12.40
CA ILE A 144 11.55 7.71 12.29
C ILE A 144 12.57 8.42 13.17
N SER A 145 12.58 9.76 13.17
CA SER A 145 13.56 10.53 13.94
C SER A 145 13.44 10.37 15.45
N GLN A 146 12.23 10.09 15.96
CA GLN A 146 11.98 9.95 17.40
C GLN A 146 11.95 8.50 17.88
N ILE A 147 11.41 7.58 17.07
CA ILE A 147 11.04 6.22 17.51
C ILE A 147 11.60 5.13 16.57
N GLY A 148 12.13 5.51 15.40
CA GLY A 148 12.78 4.58 14.48
C GLY A 148 11.85 3.90 13.47
N PHE A 149 12.46 3.12 12.56
CA PHE A 149 11.78 2.47 11.44
C PHE A 149 10.84 1.34 11.85
N GLU A 150 11.16 0.59 12.90
CA GLU A 150 10.34 -0.54 13.35
C GLU A 150 8.91 -0.10 13.71
N THR A 151 8.81 0.99 14.48
CA THR A 151 7.52 1.60 14.85
C THR A 151 6.74 2.04 13.62
N LEU A 152 7.41 2.65 12.65
CA LEU A 152 6.76 3.06 11.40
C LEU A 152 6.17 1.84 10.65
N PHE A 153 6.93 0.76 10.53
CA PHE A 153 6.46 -0.46 9.86
C PHE A 153 5.29 -1.13 10.59
N PHE A 154 5.28 -1.12 11.93
CA PHE A 154 4.12 -1.58 12.70
C PHE A 154 2.89 -0.70 12.48
N ILE A 155 3.04 0.63 12.39
CA ILE A 155 1.92 1.54 12.08
C ILE A 155 1.40 1.25 10.67
N CYS A 156 2.28 1.13 9.67
CA CYS A 156 1.89 0.81 8.30
C CYS A 156 1.12 -0.52 8.22
N SER A 157 1.62 -1.54 8.91
CA SER A 157 0.96 -2.85 9.03
C SER A 157 -0.41 -2.75 9.69
N GLY A 158 -0.51 -2.05 10.82
CA GLY A 158 -1.76 -1.84 11.54
C GLY A 158 -2.82 -1.11 10.70
N CYS A 159 -2.43 -0.04 10.01
CA CYS A 159 -3.31 0.71 9.11
C CYS A 159 -3.82 -0.16 7.95
N GLN A 160 -2.93 -0.93 7.32
CA GLN A 160 -3.32 -1.86 6.24
C GLN A 160 -4.26 -2.95 6.76
N ALA A 161 -3.90 -3.60 7.87
CA ALA A 161 -4.70 -4.68 8.42
C ALA A 161 -6.11 -4.21 8.80
N THR A 162 -6.21 -3.09 9.53
CA THR A 162 -7.51 -2.51 9.94
C THR A 162 -8.34 -2.05 8.75
N SER A 163 -7.72 -1.48 7.69
CA SER A 163 -8.44 -1.13 6.46
C SER A 163 -9.11 -2.35 5.81
N GLY A 164 -8.45 -3.51 5.82
CA GLY A 164 -9.02 -4.77 5.32
C GLY A 164 -10.22 -5.25 6.12
N PHE A 165 -10.12 -5.25 7.45
CA PHE A 165 -11.24 -5.66 8.30
C PHE A 165 -12.45 -4.74 8.14
N ILE A 166 -12.22 -3.43 7.92
CA ILE A 166 -13.30 -2.49 7.59
C ILE A 166 -13.93 -2.84 6.23
N ALA A 167 -13.12 -3.24 5.24
CA ALA A 167 -13.60 -3.61 3.90
C ALA A 167 -14.62 -4.75 3.95
N LEU A 168 -14.32 -5.78 4.75
CA LEU A 168 -15.20 -6.94 4.87
C LEU A 168 -16.55 -6.61 5.52
N LYS A 169 -16.64 -5.54 6.33
CA LYS A 169 -17.90 -5.11 6.95
C LYS A 169 -18.86 -4.42 5.97
N TYR A 170 -18.38 -3.88 4.85
CA TYR A 170 -19.21 -3.25 3.82
C TYR A 170 -20.07 -4.25 3.02
N LYS A 171 -19.79 -5.55 3.14
CA LYS A 171 -20.57 -6.62 2.50
C LYS A 171 -21.88 -6.95 3.25
N ARG A 172 -22.19 -6.26 4.35
CA ARG A 172 -23.45 -6.45 5.10
C ARG A 172 -24.49 -5.41 4.75
#